data_AF-A0AA90WEN7-F1
#
_entry.id   AF-A0AA90WEN7-F1
#
_cell.length_a   1.000
_cell.length_b   1.000
_cell.length_c   1.000
_cell.angle_alpha   90.00
_cell.angle_beta   90.00
_cell.angle_gamma   90.00
#
_symmetry.space_group_name_H-M   'P 1'
#
loop_
_entity.id
_entity.type
_entity.pdbx_description
1 polymer ?
#
loop_
_entity_poly.entity_id
_entity_poly.type
_entity_poly.pdbx_seq_one_letter_code
_entity_poly.pdbx_strand_id
1 'polypeptide(L)'
;MKKNIYSAFGLNQREIFDQTLNAWKMMWEQLLMIAIYARQQYMQSNQSNADNFHQRMKMIHLLNHEYSYRARSNLSFDKDIPNIFDKVLALIEDECGSTKIIEFLLDEEVSQFQTSKKRILSQMEQAKIAFSPNRPDYKRSYSYYSLYEILHDPIFYISKIMSIPVPDKQVIHATVVNTTYDYLTQNRRFLLSRNENPIEKLSKSTEDKEQIILENLSFLEGKEDIKKLIKGQIADFIGKDVSKVFNLLSDPFYNEENPQNKLFTAVFTIRPEADAFNISLDRKALINLMNLNQLDELASVMKSEIKKAVLNKNQRARNFGIETKVDQASALEKISEWYIKTQTGLFNRVDQVPKLIASILEFDIRYFKGMFDPEFGFDRSLLTKNHKNSYSPLQAKEIYLFVSAYIRNYLYYDDQRPERNSPNGLLIDHLVKRDFSETSFHRNRMMEVWGTFEDEKQHRKMLDRFKRMPAYLDPQHKDYTEISYLIDKQKELGNDENAPPYPLNSFFPLPLWASRFSKNDVGEELPDKLS
;
A
#
# COMPACT_ATOMS: atom_id res chain seq x y z
N MET A 1 -7.83 -44.05 9.15
CA MET A 1 -7.75 -42.66 8.65
C MET A 1 -6.30 -42.30 8.45
N LYS A 2 -5.88 -41.84 7.26
CA LYS A 2 -4.54 -41.26 7.08
C LYS A 2 -4.43 -40.06 8.03
N LYS A 3 -3.50 -40.09 8.99
CA LYS A 3 -3.19 -38.93 9.82
C LYS A 3 -2.63 -37.87 8.88
N ASN A 4 -3.33 -36.75 8.75
CA ASN A 4 -2.87 -35.58 7.99
C ASN A 4 -2.48 -34.50 9.01
N ILE A 5 -1.40 -33.77 8.76
CA ILE A 5 -0.88 -32.69 9.62
C ILE A 5 -1.98 -31.73 10.11
N TYR A 6 -2.95 -31.38 9.25
CA TYR A 6 -4.05 -30.48 9.62
C TYR A 6 -4.92 -31.06 10.75
N SER A 7 -5.31 -32.34 10.63
CA SER A 7 -6.12 -33.03 11.65
C SER A 7 -5.37 -33.19 12.97
N ALA A 8 -4.04 -33.29 12.93
CA ALA A 8 -3.21 -33.47 14.12
C ALA A 8 -3.16 -32.23 15.02
N PHE A 9 -3.34 -31.03 14.44
CA PHE A 9 -3.33 -29.75 15.13
C PHE A 9 -4.72 -29.07 15.20
N GLY A 10 -5.79 -29.77 14.80
CA GLY A 10 -7.14 -29.20 14.78
C GLY A 10 -7.25 -27.98 13.84
N LEU A 11 -6.51 -28.01 12.72
CA LEU A 11 -6.54 -27.00 11.68
C LEU A 11 -7.51 -27.42 10.56
N ASN A 12 -8.30 -26.47 10.06
CA ASN A 12 -9.13 -26.68 8.90
C ASN A 12 -8.43 -26.13 7.65
N GLN A 13 -7.93 -27.03 6.78
CA GLN A 13 -7.19 -26.65 5.58
C GLN A 13 -7.99 -25.71 4.67
N ARG A 14 -9.30 -25.97 4.50
CA ARG A 14 -10.16 -25.16 3.62
C ARG A 14 -10.33 -23.77 4.18
N GLU A 15 -10.59 -23.67 5.48
CA GLU A 15 -10.76 -22.39 6.17
C GLU A 15 -9.50 -21.53 6.10
N ILE A 16 -8.32 -22.09 6.38
CA ILE A 16 -7.05 -21.37 6.28
C ILE A 16 -6.82 -20.88 4.85
N PHE A 17 -7.09 -21.73 3.85
CA PHE A 17 -6.98 -21.35 2.46
C PHE A 17 -7.91 -20.18 2.10
N ASP A 18 -9.19 -20.28 2.45
CA ASP A 18 -10.19 -19.25 2.18
C ASP A 18 -9.83 -17.93 2.90
N GLN A 19 -9.36 -18.01 4.16
CA GLN A 19 -8.91 -16.84 4.92
C GLN A 19 -7.70 -16.15 4.27
N THR A 20 -6.70 -16.94 3.86
CA THR A 20 -5.50 -16.46 3.18
C THR A 20 -5.83 -15.81 1.84
N LEU A 21 -6.71 -16.44 1.05
CA LEU A 21 -7.16 -15.90 -0.24
C LEU A 21 -7.94 -14.60 -0.06
N ASN A 22 -8.80 -14.50 0.97
CA ASN A 22 -9.53 -13.28 1.28
C ASN A 22 -8.61 -12.12 1.67
N ALA A 23 -7.62 -12.38 2.54
CA ALA A 23 -6.60 -11.37 2.87
C ALA A 23 -5.85 -10.92 1.61
N TRP A 24 -5.49 -11.86 0.73
CA TRP A 24 -4.82 -11.56 -0.53
C TRP A 24 -5.68 -10.73 -1.49
N LYS A 25 -6.98 -11.02 -1.60
CA LYS A 25 -7.92 -10.23 -2.40
C LYS A 25 -8.14 -8.83 -1.84
N MET A 26 -8.24 -8.69 -0.52
CA MET A 26 -8.38 -7.41 0.16
C MET A 26 -7.27 -6.44 -0.25
N MET A 27 -6.02 -6.93 -0.29
CA MET A 27 -4.84 -6.12 -0.69
C MET A 27 -4.98 -5.54 -2.09
N TRP A 28 -5.37 -6.40 -3.04
CA TRP A 28 -5.60 -5.98 -4.42
C TRP A 28 -6.76 -5.02 -4.54
N GLU A 29 -7.84 -5.27 -3.82
CA GLU A 29 -9.01 -4.40 -3.83
C GLU A 29 -8.65 -3.01 -3.32
N GLN A 30 -7.96 -2.88 -2.19
CA GLN A 30 -7.51 -1.60 -1.65
C GLN A 30 -6.59 -0.85 -2.63
N LEU A 31 -5.59 -1.53 -3.22
CA LEU A 31 -4.69 -0.90 -4.20
C LEU A 31 -5.42 -0.43 -5.46
N LEU A 32 -6.30 -1.27 -6.02
CA LEU A 32 -7.03 -0.95 -7.24
C LEU A 32 -8.08 0.14 -6.99
N MET A 33 -8.72 0.15 -5.84
CA MET A 33 -9.67 1.20 -5.45
C MET A 33 -8.98 2.56 -5.41
N ILE A 34 -7.85 2.71 -4.72
CA ILE A 34 -7.15 4.00 -4.70
C ILE A 34 -6.66 4.40 -6.10
N ALA A 35 -6.17 3.46 -6.89
CA ALA A 35 -5.71 3.73 -8.25
C ALA A 35 -6.85 4.24 -9.17
N ILE A 36 -8.03 3.62 -9.09
CA ILE A 36 -9.20 4.04 -9.86
C ILE A 36 -9.76 5.35 -9.31
N TYR A 37 -9.88 5.49 -7.99
CA TYR A 37 -10.36 6.72 -7.35
C TYR A 37 -9.53 7.94 -7.74
N ALA A 38 -8.20 7.82 -7.72
CA ALA A 38 -7.29 8.91 -8.08
C ALA A 38 -7.51 9.40 -9.52
N ARG A 39 -7.84 8.47 -10.44
CA ARG A 39 -8.11 8.78 -11.84
C ARG A 39 -9.52 9.34 -12.06
N GLN A 40 -10.51 8.84 -11.31
CA GLN A 40 -11.86 9.41 -11.29
C GLN A 40 -11.87 10.88 -10.84
N GLN A 41 -10.89 11.34 -10.05
CA GLN A 41 -10.77 12.76 -9.69
C GLN A 41 -10.51 13.67 -10.92
N TYR A 42 -9.90 13.15 -11.98
CA TYR A 42 -9.73 13.87 -13.25
C TYR A 42 -10.98 13.87 -14.14
N MET A 43 -11.96 13.01 -13.82
CA MET A 43 -13.18 12.80 -14.61
C MET A 43 -14.40 13.53 -14.03
N GLN A 44 -14.20 14.37 -13.01
CA GLN A 44 -15.30 15.08 -12.36
C GLN A 44 -16.05 15.99 -13.33
N SER A 45 -17.38 16.10 -13.15
CA SER A 45 -18.26 16.90 -14.02
C SER A 45 -17.91 18.39 -14.04
N ASN A 46 -17.28 18.89 -12.97
CA ASN A 46 -16.78 20.25 -12.88
C ASN A 46 -15.27 20.29 -13.19
N GLN A 47 -14.92 20.85 -14.36
CA GLN A 47 -13.55 20.99 -14.80
C GLN A 47 -12.67 21.74 -13.79
N SER A 48 -13.20 22.75 -13.08
CA SER A 48 -12.41 23.49 -12.11
C SER A 48 -11.99 22.66 -10.91
N ASN A 49 -12.78 21.64 -10.53
CA ASN A 49 -12.39 20.72 -9.47
C ASN A 49 -11.29 19.76 -9.94
N ALA A 50 -11.39 19.24 -11.17
CA ALA A 50 -10.34 18.40 -11.77
C ALA A 50 -9.02 19.17 -11.93
N ASP A 51 -9.09 20.43 -12.33
CA ASP A 51 -7.93 21.32 -12.42
C ASP A 51 -7.34 21.59 -11.04
N ASN A 52 -8.16 21.92 -10.03
CA ASN A 52 -7.71 22.08 -8.64
C ASN A 52 -7.03 20.81 -8.11
N PHE A 53 -7.60 19.63 -8.37
CA PHE A 53 -6.99 18.36 -8.02
C PHE A 53 -5.63 18.19 -8.68
N HIS A 54 -5.54 18.47 -9.98
CA HIS A 54 -4.30 18.38 -10.74
C HIS A 54 -3.21 19.30 -10.16
N GLN A 55 -3.56 20.54 -9.84
CA GLN A 55 -2.61 21.52 -9.28
C GLN A 55 -2.11 21.10 -7.89
N ARG A 56 -2.93 20.43 -7.07
CA ARG A 56 -2.48 19.82 -5.80
C ARG A 56 -1.48 18.70 -6.04
N MET A 57 -1.72 17.83 -7.03
CA MET A 57 -0.76 16.77 -7.39
C MET A 57 0.57 17.33 -7.88
N LYS A 58 0.56 18.43 -8.65
CA LYS A 58 1.80 19.13 -9.04
C LYS A 58 2.57 19.67 -7.86
N MET A 59 1.87 20.20 -6.85
CA MET A 59 2.53 20.69 -5.65
C MET A 59 3.25 19.56 -4.92
N ILE A 60 2.61 18.40 -4.79
CA ILE A 60 3.24 17.22 -4.17
C ILE A 60 4.39 16.69 -5.03
N HIS A 61 4.24 16.70 -6.36
CA HIS A 61 5.32 16.35 -7.28
C HIS A 61 6.57 17.21 -7.06
N LEU A 62 6.38 18.54 -6.99
CA LEU A 62 7.45 19.50 -6.73
C LEU A 62 8.14 19.21 -5.39
N LEU A 63 7.36 19.03 -4.33
CA LEU A 63 7.90 18.71 -3.00
C LEU A 63 8.70 17.40 -3.00
N ASN A 64 8.17 16.35 -3.65
CA ASN A 64 8.84 15.05 -3.76
C ASN A 64 10.13 15.14 -4.58
N HIS A 65 10.14 15.94 -5.63
CA HIS A 65 11.33 16.17 -6.44
C HIS A 65 12.43 16.87 -5.61
N GLU A 66 12.06 17.94 -4.89
CA GLU A 66 13.00 18.66 -4.02
C GLU A 66 13.52 17.77 -2.90
N TYR A 67 12.65 17.02 -2.23
CA TYR A 67 13.06 16.08 -1.18
C TYR A 67 14.01 15.01 -1.73
N SER A 68 13.65 14.34 -2.84
CA SER A 68 14.45 13.25 -3.40
C SER A 68 15.82 13.71 -3.89
N TYR A 69 15.89 14.86 -4.55
CA TYR A 69 17.14 15.44 -5.04
C TYR A 69 18.08 15.84 -3.91
N ARG A 70 17.52 16.28 -2.77
CA ARG A 70 18.27 16.84 -1.64
C ARG A 70 18.49 15.87 -0.48
N ALA A 71 17.77 14.76 -0.41
CA ALA A 71 17.97 13.72 0.61
C ALA A 71 19.40 13.13 0.60
N ARG A 72 20.14 13.28 -0.51
CA ARG A 72 21.55 12.86 -0.66
C ARG A 72 22.56 14.00 -0.48
N SER A 73 22.09 15.21 -0.20
CA SER A 73 22.91 16.40 -0.04
C SER A 73 23.40 16.54 1.40
N ASN A 74 24.66 16.95 1.58
CA ASN A 74 25.26 17.23 2.89
C ASN A 74 25.12 18.72 3.29
N LEU A 75 24.40 19.53 2.52
CA LEU A 75 24.26 20.96 2.77
C LEU A 75 23.33 21.23 3.96
N SER A 76 23.68 22.17 4.83
CA SER A 76 22.96 22.42 6.09
C SER A 76 21.50 22.84 5.90
N PHE A 77 21.20 23.63 4.87
CA PHE A 77 19.85 24.10 4.53
C PHE A 77 18.97 23.03 3.86
N ASP A 78 19.54 21.91 3.40
CA ASP A 78 18.78 20.79 2.84
C ASP A 78 18.21 19.88 3.94
N LYS A 79 18.68 20.00 5.20
CA LYS A 79 18.15 19.29 6.37
C LYS A 79 16.74 19.72 6.78
N ASP A 80 16.30 20.87 6.30
CA ASP A 80 15.01 21.47 6.66
C ASP A 80 13.88 21.05 5.71
N ILE A 81 14.21 20.45 4.56
CA ILE A 81 13.25 20.02 3.54
C ILE A 81 12.19 19.07 4.09
N PRO A 82 12.49 18.07 4.95
CA PRO A 82 11.46 17.21 5.53
C PRO A 82 10.40 18.01 6.29
N ASN A 83 10.82 18.97 7.13
CA ASN A 83 9.90 19.78 7.92
C ASN A 83 9.02 20.69 7.04
N ILE A 84 9.59 21.25 5.97
CA ILE A 84 8.84 22.06 5.01
C ILE A 84 7.84 21.17 4.25
N PHE A 85 8.28 20.01 3.79
CA PHE A 85 7.45 19.02 3.12
C PHE A 85 6.25 18.62 4.00
N ASP A 86 6.51 18.24 5.26
CA ASP A 86 5.47 17.86 6.23
C ASP A 86 4.43 18.97 6.41
N LYS A 87 4.87 20.21 6.62
CA LYS A 87 3.97 21.35 6.83
C LYS A 87 3.14 21.66 5.59
N VAL A 88 3.75 21.67 4.40
CA VAL A 88 3.01 21.94 3.16
C VAL A 88 2.05 20.80 2.84
N LEU A 89 2.48 19.53 3.02
CA LEU A 89 1.60 18.39 2.84
C LEU A 89 0.40 18.49 3.80
N ALA A 90 0.61 18.80 5.08
CA ALA A 90 -0.48 18.99 6.05
C ALA A 90 -1.49 20.05 5.58
N LEU A 91 -1.03 21.19 5.07
CA LEU A 91 -1.92 22.22 4.50
C LEU A 91 -2.74 21.70 3.30
N ILE A 92 -2.12 20.91 2.42
CA ILE A 92 -2.81 20.28 1.29
C ILE A 92 -3.84 19.25 1.79
N GLU A 93 -3.47 18.41 2.75
CA GLU A 93 -4.32 17.39 3.36
C GLU A 93 -5.53 17.99 4.09
N ASP A 94 -5.36 19.19 4.67
CA ASP A 94 -6.39 20.03 5.32
C ASP A 94 -7.21 20.88 4.34
N GLU A 95 -7.15 20.55 3.05
CA GLU A 95 -7.98 21.17 2.00
C GLU A 95 -7.73 22.68 1.81
N CYS A 96 -6.61 23.20 2.32
CA CYS A 96 -6.24 24.60 2.18
C CYS A 96 -5.92 24.94 0.72
N GLY A 97 -6.15 26.20 0.33
CA GLY A 97 -5.74 26.73 -0.97
C GLY A 97 -4.25 27.06 -1.03
N SER A 98 -3.74 27.30 -2.24
CA SER A 98 -2.34 27.65 -2.47
C SER A 98 -1.90 28.92 -1.73
N THR A 99 -2.82 29.85 -1.43
CA THR A 99 -2.52 31.08 -0.66
C THR A 99 -1.94 30.81 0.73
N LYS A 100 -2.51 29.87 1.50
CA LYS A 100 -1.98 29.52 2.83
C LYS A 100 -0.60 28.87 2.77
N ILE A 101 -0.34 28.13 1.70
CA ILE A 101 0.99 27.56 1.45
C ILE A 101 1.99 28.67 1.14
N ILE A 102 1.61 29.65 0.30
CA ILE A 102 2.43 30.82 0.00
C ILE A 102 2.71 31.63 1.28
N GLU A 103 1.71 31.87 2.12
CA GLU A 103 1.88 32.54 3.42
C GLU A 103 2.93 31.82 4.29
N PHE A 104 2.83 30.50 4.42
CA PHE A 104 3.83 29.71 5.14
C PHE A 104 5.24 29.78 4.51
N LEU A 105 5.34 29.81 3.17
CA LEU A 105 6.62 29.91 2.47
C LEU A 105 7.24 31.31 2.54
N LEU A 106 6.41 32.36 2.68
CA LEU A 106 6.85 33.74 2.86
C LEU A 106 7.18 34.09 4.31
N ASP A 107 6.64 33.33 5.27
CA ASP A 107 6.90 33.53 6.69
C ASP A 107 8.41 33.45 7.03
N GLU A 108 8.94 34.60 7.47
CA GLU A 108 10.34 34.84 7.78
C GLU A 108 10.70 34.52 9.24
N GLU A 109 9.73 34.19 10.10
CA GLU A 109 9.93 34.01 11.55
C GLU A 109 10.93 32.89 11.89
N VAL A 110 11.09 31.89 11.01
CA VAL A 110 12.10 30.84 11.15
C VAL A 110 13.25 31.06 10.18
N SER A 111 14.26 31.83 10.62
CA SER A 111 15.46 32.18 9.83
C SER A 111 16.19 30.97 9.24
N GLN A 112 16.09 29.81 9.90
CA GLN A 112 16.73 28.56 9.47
C GLN A 112 16.20 28.04 8.12
N PHE A 113 14.92 28.25 7.79
CA PHE A 113 14.25 27.60 6.63
C PHE A 113 14.18 28.47 5.38
N GLN A 114 14.60 29.74 5.45
CA GLN A 114 14.28 30.76 4.45
C GLN A 114 14.77 30.41 3.02
N THR A 115 15.97 29.85 2.89
CA THR A 115 16.54 29.52 1.57
C THR A 115 15.72 28.43 0.86
N SER A 116 15.34 27.39 1.59
CA SER A 116 14.58 26.26 1.06
C SER A 116 13.13 26.66 0.77
N LYS A 117 12.51 27.46 1.65
CA LYS A 117 11.17 28.04 1.40
C LYS A 117 11.14 28.93 0.15
N LYS A 118 12.09 29.86 -0.01
CA LYS A 118 12.19 30.74 -1.19
C LYS A 118 12.39 29.96 -2.49
N ARG A 119 13.15 28.87 -2.45
CA ARG A 119 13.34 27.98 -3.60
C ARG A 119 12.03 27.29 -4.01
N ILE A 120 11.34 26.67 -3.05
CA ILE A 120 10.06 26.01 -3.30
C ILE A 120 9.03 27.01 -3.85
N LEU A 121 8.97 28.22 -3.28
CA LEU A 121 8.12 29.29 -3.77
C LEU A 121 8.45 29.67 -5.23
N SER A 122 9.73 29.87 -5.55
CA SER A 122 10.14 30.19 -6.92
C SER A 122 9.79 29.08 -7.92
N GLN A 123 9.94 27.81 -7.53
CA GLN A 123 9.54 26.69 -8.39
C GLN A 123 8.02 26.60 -8.54
N MET A 124 7.27 26.89 -7.47
CA MET A 124 5.81 26.94 -7.48
C MET A 124 5.30 28.00 -8.48
N GLU A 125 5.94 29.17 -8.52
CA GLU A 125 5.67 30.24 -9.48
C GLU A 125 6.02 29.82 -10.92
N GLN A 126 7.21 29.24 -11.13
CA GLN A 126 7.65 28.76 -12.44
C GLN A 126 6.72 27.68 -13.01
N ALA A 127 6.25 26.77 -12.16
CA ALA A 127 5.32 25.70 -12.51
C ALA A 127 3.85 26.18 -12.58
N LYS A 128 3.59 27.46 -12.28
CA LYS A 128 2.26 28.10 -12.25
C LYS A 128 1.25 27.32 -11.40
N ILE A 129 1.67 26.91 -10.21
CA ILE A 129 0.84 26.12 -9.30
C ILE A 129 -0.06 27.06 -8.50
N ALA A 130 -1.37 26.95 -8.71
CA ALA A 130 -2.39 27.67 -7.95
C ALA A 130 -3.67 26.86 -7.86
N PHE A 131 -4.30 26.83 -6.69
CA PHE A 131 -5.56 26.11 -6.47
C PHE A 131 -6.36 26.71 -5.32
N SER A 132 -7.69 26.68 -5.44
CA SER A 132 -8.59 27.17 -4.40
C SER A 132 -8.72 26.18 -3.24
N PRO A 133 -9.07 26.65 -2.02
CA PRO A 133 -9.49 25.74 -0.96
C PRO A 133 -10.73 24.95 -1.40
N ASN A 134 -10.85 23.71 -0.94
CA ASN A 134 -12.10 22.96 -1.11
C ASN A 134 -13.13 23.45 -0.08
N ARG A 135 -14.40 23.12 -0.33
CA ARG A 135 -15.49 23.52 0.57
C ARG A 135 -15.35 22.79 1.92
N PRO A 136 -15.82 23.39 3.03
CA PRO A 136 -15.70 22.76 4.35
C PRO A 136 -16.38 21.39 4.49
N ASP A 137 -17.38 21.11 3.66
CA ASP A 137 -18.12 19.85 3.60
C ASP A 137 -17.49 18.81 2.66
N TYR A 138 -16.47 19.19 1.89
CA TYR A 138 -15.74 18.26 1.03
C TYR A 138 -15.00 17.22 1.87
N LYS A 139 -15.26 15.94 1.60
CA LYS A 139 -14.61 14.82 2.27
C LYS A 139 -13.88 13.96 1.24
N ARG A 140 -12.56 14.04 1.26
CA ARG A 140 -11.67 13.17 0.51
C ARG A 140 -11.57 11.80 1.19
N SER A 141 -11.46 10.73 0.39
CA SER A 141 -11.37 9.37 0.92
C SER A 141 -9.95 8.85 1.17
N TYR A 142 -8.94 9.40 0.50
CA TYR A 142 -7.53 8.99 0.61
C TYR A 142 -6.63 10.19 0.80
N SER A 143 -5.44 10.04 1.40
CA SER A 143 -4.48 11.15 1.47
C SER A 143 -4.08 11.65 0.08
N TYR A 144 -3.81 12.95 -0.06
CA TYR A 144 -3.32 13.49 -1.32
C TYR A 144 -1.94 12.92 -1.68
N TYR A 145 -1.08 12.64 -0.69
CA TYR A 145 0.18 11.95 -0.94
C TYR A 145 -0.02 10.57 -1.60
N SER A 146 -0.93 9.75 -1.06
CA SER A 146 -1.22 8.42 -1.64
C SER A 146 -1.83 8.49 -3.02
N LEU A 147 -2.69 9.49 -3.27
CA LEU A 147 -3.23 9.74 -4.60
C LEU A 147 -2.12 10.13 -5.59
N TYR A 148 -1.18 10.98 -5.17
CA TYR A 148 -0.01 11.33 -5.98
C TYR A 148 0.83 10.08 -6.29
N GLU A 149 1.19 9.28 -5.30
CA GLU A 149 2.07 8.11 -5.48
C GLU A 149 1.48 7.08 -6.47
N ILE A 150 0.19 6.75 -6.33
CA ILE A 150 -0.48 5.80 -7.24
C ILE A 150 -0.76 6.39 -8.64
N LEU A 151 -0.69 7.70 -8.79
CA LEU A 151 -0.76 8.36 -10.10
C LEU A 151 0.61 8.42 -10.76
N HIS A 152 1.62 8.86 -10.03
CA HIS A 152 2.98 9.09 -10.52
C HIS A 152 3.71 7.78 -10.87
N ASP A 153 3.57 6.73 -10.05
CA ASP A 153 4.27 5.46 -10.27
C ASP A 153 3.43 4.22 -9.90
N PRO A 154 2.26 3.99 -10.54
CA PRO A 154 1.42 2.83 -10.24
C PRO A 154 2.12 1.50 -10.51
N ILE A 155 3.03 1.43 -11.49
CA ILE A 155 3.77 0.21 -11.83
C ILE A 155 4.63 -0.25 -10.66
N PHE A 156 5.21 0.67 -9.89
CA PHE A 156 6.04 0.33 -8.74
C PHE A 156 5.22 -0.41 -7.69
N TYR A 157 4.07 0.17 -7.32
CA TYR A 157 3.20 -0.40 -6.31
C TYR A 157 2.55 -1.70 -6.77
N ILE A 158 2.11 -1.76 -8.04
CA ILE A 158 1.55 -2.97 -8.64
C ILE A 158 2.60 -4.09 -8.68
N SER A 159 3.83 -3.83 -9.14
CA SER A 159 4.87 -4.86 -9.20
C SER A 159 5.26 -5.37 -7.83
N LYS A 160 5.34 -4.49 -6.82
CA LYS A 160 5.57 -4.88 -5.43
C LYS A 160 4.46 -5.78 -4.88
N ILE A 161 3.18 -5.47 -5.11
CA ILE A 161 2.08 -6.37 -4.72
C ILE A 161 2.09 -7.67 -5.52
N MET A 162 2.42 -7.63 -6.81
CA MET A 162 2.57 -8.84 -7.63
C MET A 162 3.69 -9.76 -7.16
N SER A 163 4.74 -9.21 -6.54
CA SER A 163 5.83 -10.01 -5.96
C SER A 163 5.37 -10.90 -4.80
N ILE A 164 4.24 -10.55 -4.17
CA ILE A 164 3.60 -11.36 -3.13
C ILE A 164 2.94 -12.58 -3.80
N PRO A 165 3.37 -13.82 -3.49
CA PRO A 165 2.87 -15.00 -4.17
C PRO A 165 1.36 -15.17 -4.01
N VAL A 166 0.71 -15.66 -5.06
CA VAL A 166 -0.71 -16.05 -4.99
C VAL A 166 -0.84 -17.22 -4.00
N PRO A 167 -1.71 -17.13 -2.99
CA PRO A 167 -1.89 -18.23 -2.06
C PRO A 167 -2.58 -19.39 -2.78
N ASP A 168 -1.82 -20.45 -3.04
CA ASP A 168 -2.35 -21.73 -3.50
C ASP A 168 -2.30 -22.78 -2.38
N LYS A 169 -3.00 -23.91 -2.59
CA LYS A 169 -3.09 -24.99 -1.60
C LYS A 169 -1.73 -25.61 -1.27
N GLN A 170 -0.80 -25.66 -2.22
CA GLN A 170 0.53 -26.24 -2.04
C GLN A 170 1.42 -25.30 -1.21
N VAL A 171 1.41 -23.99 -1.51
CA VAL A 171 2.15 -22.96 -0.77
C VAL A 171 1.69 -22.91 0.69
N ILE A 172 0.38 -22.92 0.93
CA ILE A 172 -0.17 -22.92 2.29
C ILE A 172 0.22 -24.22 3.02
N HIS A 173 0.12 -25.37 2.35
CA HIS A 173 0.51 -26.64 2.96
C HIS A 173 2.01 -26.69 3.29
N ALA A 174 2.87 -26.23 2.37
CA ALA A 174 4.30 -26.11 2.62
C ALA A 174 4.60 -25.17 3.80
N THR A 175 3.84 -24.08 3.93
CA THR A 175 3.97 -23.16 5.08
C THR A 175 3.61 -23.86 6.39
N VAL A 176 2.51 -24.59 6.44
CA VAL A 176 2.08 -25.38 7.62
C VAL A 176 3.16 -26.39 8.02
N VAL A 177 3.65 -27.17 7.06
CA VAL A 177 4.66 -28.21 7.29
C VAL A 177 5.99 -27.60 7.74
N ASN A 178 6.52 -26.60 7.03
CA ASN A 178 7.79 -25.96 7.36
C ASN A 178 7.73 -25.28 8.74
N THR A 179 6.66 -24.55 9.05
CA THR A 179 6.50 -23.89 10.35
C THR A 179 6.48 -24.89 11.50
N THR A 180 5.76 -25.99 11.31
CA THR A 180 5.69 -27.07 12.30
C THR A 180 7.08 -27.70 12.48
N TYR A 181 7.73 -28.04 11.37
CA TYR A 181 9.06 -28.66 11.39
C TYR A 181 10.09 -27.76 12.08
N ASP A 182 10.11 -26.47 11.74
CA ASP A 182 11.03 -25.49 12.31
C ASP A 182 10.79 -25.33 13.82
N TYR A 183 9.54 -25.27 14.27
CA TYR A 183 9.21 -25.24 15.69
C TYR A 183 9.77 -26.46 16.44
N LEU A 184 9.66 -27.66 15.85
CA LEU A 184 10.21 -28.89 16.45
C LEU A 184 11.73 -28.87 16.50
N THR A 185 12.39 -28.43 15.43
CA THR A 185 13.86 -28.34 15.40
C THR A 185 14.41 -27.34 16.43
N GLN A 186 13.70 -26.24 16.67
CA GLN A 186 14.15 -25.18 17.57
C GLN A 186 13.89 -25.53 19.04
N ASN A 187 12.71 -26.07 19.36
CA ASN A 187 12.28 -26.28 20.75
C ASN A 187 12.49 -27.71 21.27
N ARG A 188 12.60 -28.72 20.39
CA ARG A 188 12.77 -30.13 20.78
C ARG A 188 13.76 -30.88 19.88
N ARG A 189 15.02 -30.41 19.88
CA ARG A 189 16.16 -31.03 19.17
C ARG A 189 16.39 -32.53 19.43
N PHE A 190 15.77 -33.10 20.46
CA PHE A 190 15.90 -34.52 20.81
C PHE A 190 14.90 -35.43 20.07
N LEU A 191 13.83 -34.89 19.49
CA LEU A 191 12.82 -35.63 18.70
C LEU A 191 13.24 -35.80 17.23
N LEU A 192 14.18 -34.98 16.77
CA LEU A 192 14.79 -35.06 15.44
C LEU A 192 16.22 -35.56 15.65
N SER A 193 16.73 -36.41 14.75
CA SER A 193 18.02 -37.08 14.93
C SER A 193 19.09 -36.06 15.41
N ARG A 194 19.71 -36.36 16.57
CA ARG A 194 20.53 -35.42 17.35
C ARG A 194 21.74 -34.86 16.57
N ASN A 195 22.02 -35.41 15.39
CA ASN A 195 23.21 -35.19 14.57
C ASN A 195 22.94 -34.77 13.12
N GLU A 196 21.70 -34.46 12.72
CA GLU A 196 21.46 -34.00 11.34
C GLU A 196 22.14 -32.64 11.07
N ASN A 197 22.93 -32.61 10.00
CA ASN A 197 23.63 -31.42 9.54
C ASN A 197 22.62 -30.30 9.19
N PRO A 198 22.82 -29.04 9.59
CA PRO A 198 21.96 -27.92 9.20
C PRO A 198 21.68 -27.82 7.69
N ILE A 199 22.66 -28.21 6.87
CA ILE A 199 22.53 -28.23 5.40
C ILE A 199 21.56 -29.33 4.95
N GLU A 200 21.67 -30.54 5.53
CA GLU A 200 20.75 -31.66 5.26
C GLU A 200 19.31 -31.37 5.75
N LYS A 201 19.16 -30.54 6.79
CA LYS A 201 17.85 -30.08 7.28
C LYS A 201 17.16 -29.13 6.31
N LEU A 202 17.93 -28.23 5.69
CA LEU A 202 17.41 -27.26 4.70
C LEU A 202 17.09 -27.92 3.36
N SER A 203 17.75 -29.04 3.02
CA SER A 203 17.54 -29.76 1.76
C SER A 203 16.37 -30.75 1.77
N LYS A 204 15.75 -31.03 2.93
CA LYS A 204 14.58 -31.94 3.00
C LYS A 204 13.38 -31.36 2.27
N SER A 205 12.73 -32.21 1.47
CA SER A 205 11.48 -31.86 0.79
C SER A 205 10.35 -31.58 1.79
N THR A 206 9.27 -30.95 1.33
CA THR A 206 8.09 -30.72 2.16
C THR A 206 7.49 -32.05 2.62
N GLU A 207 7.48 -33.04 1.74
CA GLU A 207 6.96 -34.38 1.99
C GLU A 207 7.77 -35.10 3.08
N ASP A 208 9.10 -35.02 3.03
CA ASP A 208 9.97 -35.63 4.04
C ASP A 208 9.75 -35.00 5.42
N LYS A 209 9.63 -33.66 5.46
CA LYS A 209 9.35 -32.92 6.70
C LYS A 209 8.00 -33.31 7.29
N GLU A 210 6.97 -33.44 6.45
CA GLU A 210 5.65 -33.87 6.90
C GLU A 210 5.69 -35.29 7.48
N GLN A 211 6.36 -36.22 6.80
CA GLN A 211 6.47 -37.60 7.28
C GLN A 211 7.13 -37.66 8.66
N ILE A 212 8.23 -36.92 8.86
CA ILE A 212 8.92 -36.84 10.16
C ILE A 212 8.00 -36.27 11.25
N ILE A 213 7.21 -35.24 10.94
CA ILE A 213 6.23 -34.68 11.89
C ILE A 213 5.19 -35.75 12.26
N LEU A 214 4.65 -36.45 11.26
CA LEU A 214 3.59 -37.44 11.44
C LEU A 214 4.05 -38.64 12.29
N GLU A 215 5.29 -39.08 12.12
CA GLU A 215 5.91 -40.16 12.91
C GLU A 215 6.11 -39.78 14.39
N ASN A 216 6.32 -38.49 14.67
CA ASN A 216 6.59 -37.99 16.02
C ASN A 216 5.37 -37.37 16.73
N LEU A 217 4.17 -37.43 16.12
CA LEU A 217 2.94 -36.79 16.63
C LEU A 217 2.58 -37.14 18.08
N SER A 218 2.87 -38.36 18.54
CA SER A 218 2.57 -38.81 19.90
C SER A 218 3.41 -38.12 20.97
N PHE A 219 4.56 -37.57 20.59
CA PHE A 219 5.50 -36.88 21.49
C PHE A 219 5.37 -35.35 21.42
N LEU A 220 4.41 -34.85 20.62
CA LEU A 220 4.16 -33.43 20.45
C LEU A 220 3.26 -32.86 21.54
N GLU A 221 3.88 -32.11 22.45
CA GLU A 221 3.20 -31.20 23.39
C GLU A 221 3.17 -29.77 22.81
N GLY A 222 2.24 -28.93 23.26
CA GLY A 222 2.12 -27.54 22.76
C GLY A 222 1.41 -27.41 21.42
N LYS A 223 0.44 -28.29 21.11
CA LYS A 223 -0.33 -28.26 19.84
C LYS A 223 -1.04 -26.93 19.60
N GLU A 224 -1.55 -26.29 20.66
CA GLU A 224 -2.18 -24.97 20.56
C GLU A 224 -1.17 -23.86 20.24
N ASP A 225 0.05 -23.92 20.76
CA ASP A 225 1.09 -22.95 20.44
C ASP A 225 1.56 -23.11 18.99
N ILE A 226 1.71 -24.35 18.51
CA ILE A 226 2.00 -24.67 17.10
C ILE A 226 0.89 -24.14 16.20
N LYS A 227 -0.39 -24.37 16.58
CA LYS A 227 -1.56 -23.87 15.85
C LYS A 227 -1.52 -22.34 15.73
N LYS A 228 -1.27 -21.63 16.83
CA LYS A 228 -1.14 -20.17 16.85
C LYS A 228 0.04 -19.69 15.99
N LEU A 229 1.18 -20.37 16.10
CA LEU A 229 2.38 -20.05 15.33
C LEU A 229 2.16 -20.22 13.82
N ILE A 230 1.47 -21.29 13.40
CA ILE A 230 1.10 -21.51 11.99
C ILE A 230 0.22 -20.36 11.49
N LYS A 231 -0.86 -20.02 12.22
CA LYS A 231 -1.74 -18.90 11.83
C LYS A 231 -0.96 -17.58 11.75
N GLY A 232 -0.09 -17.31 12.73
CA GLY A 232 0.79 -16.14 12.75
C GLY A 232 1.80 -16.12 11.60
N GLN A 233 2.35 -17.27 11.21
CA GLN A 233 3.29 -17.37 10.09
C GLN A 233 2.61 -17.11 8.74
N ILE A 234 1.35 -17.54 8.58
CA ILE A 234 0.57 -17.25 7.37
C ILE A 234 0.21 -15.76 7.31
N ALA A 235 -0.14 -15.16 8.45
CA ALA A 235 -0.34 -13.71 8.54
C ALA A 235 0.96 -12.94 8.20
N ASP A 236 2.12 -13.42 8.67
CA ASP A 236 3.44 -12.84 8.36
C ASP A 236 3.75 -12.91 6.85
N PHE A 237 3.53 -14.08 6.25
CA PHE A 237 3.79 -14.38 4.83
C PHE A 237 3.11 -13.38 3.88
N ILE A 238 1.93 -12.86 4.23
CA ILE A 238 1.21 -11.88 3.43
C ILE A 238 1.38 -10.48 4.01
N GLY A 239 1.03 -10.31 5.29
CA GLY A 239 0.81 -9.01 5.90
C GLY A 239 2.02 -8.10 5.84
N LYS A 240 3.23 -8.58 6.16
CA LYS A 240 4.40 -7.70 6.26
C LYS A 240 4.77 -7.05 4.94
N ASP A 241 4.73 -7.80 3.84
CA ASP A 241 5.10 -7.25 2.54
C ASP A 241 4.04 -6.28 2.04
N VAL A 242 2.75 -6.57 2.26
CA VAL A 242 1.67 -5.60 1.98
C VAL A 242 1.86 -4.35 2.82
N SER A 243 2.16 -4.51 4.11
CA SER A 243 2.38 -3.40 5.02
C SER A 243 3.47 -2.48 4.51
N LYS A 244 4.59 -3.02 4.01
CA LYS A 244 5.65 -2.20 3.38
C LYS A 244 5.11 -1.42 2.18
N VAL A 245 4.36 -2.06 1.29
CA VAL A 245 3.82 -1.38 0.09
C VAL A 245 2.84 -0.27 0.46
N PHE A 246 1.88 -0.54 1.35
CA PHE A 246 0.89 0.45 1.77
C PHE A 246 1.56 1.58 2.54
N ASN A 247 2.60 1.24 3.29
CA ASN A 247 3.39 2.22 3.99
C ASN A 247 4.14 3.15 3.05
N LEU A 248 4.81 2.63 2.03
CA LEU A 248 5.44 3.43 0.97
C LEU A 248 4.43 4.34 0.27
N LEU A 249 3.22 3.82 0.00
CA LEU A 249 2.15 4.58 -0.64
C LEU A 249 1.61 5.72 0.24
N SER A 250 1.74 5.62 1.57
CA SER A 250 1.01 6.48 2.51
C SER A 250 1.89 7.41 3.34
N ASP A 251 3.20 7.28 3.25
CA ASP A 251 4.13 8.05 4.08
C ASP A 251 5.41 8.41 3.31
N PRO A 252 5.65 9.70 3.06
CA PRO A 252 6.83 10.19 2.35
C PRO A 252 8.16 9.91 3.06
N PHE A 253 8.13 9.63 4.37
CA PHE A 253 9.31 9.41 5.19
C PHE A 253 9.44 7.96 5.66
N TYR A 254 8.66 7.05 5.10
CA TYR A 254 8.72 5.65 5.47
C TYR A 254 10.10 5.06 5.17
N ASN A 255 10.73 4.52 6.22
CA ASN A 255 11.99 3.80 6.13
C ASN A 255 11.78 2.33 6.51
N GLU A 256 12.09 1.42 5.59
CA GLU A 256 12.02 -0.03 5.81
C GLU A 256 12.94 -0.51 6.94
N GLU A 257 14.08 0.17 7.17
CA GLU A 257 15.04 -0.19 8.21
C GLU A 257 14.58 0.21 9.63
N ASN A 258 13.71 1.22 9.71
CA ASN A 258 13.16 1.71 10.97
C ASN A 258 11.66 1.99 10.84
N PRO A 259 10.83 0.94 10.76
CA PRO A 259 9.39 1.12 10.68
C PRO A 259 8.90 1.77 11.98
N GLN A 260 8.51 3.05 11.91
CA GLN A 260 7.94 3.75 13.06
C GLN A 260 6.61 3.12 13.43
N ASN A 261 6.65 2.15 14.34
CA ASN A 261 5.51 1.32 14.70
C ASN A 261 4.90 1.84 16.00
N LYS A 262 4.07 2.89 15.91
CA LYS A 262 3.22 3.29 17.05
C LYS A 262 1.85 3.80 16.61
N LEU A 263 1.09 2.89 16.01
CA LEU A 263 -0.29 3.10 15.57
C LEU A 263 -1.17 3.76 16.66
N PHE A 264 -0.97 3.41 17.93
CA PHE A 264 -1.75 3.94 19.05
C PHE A 264 -1.19 5.21 19.70
N THR A 265 0.14 5.45 19.71
CA THR A 265 0.66 6.69 20.34
C THR A 265 0.35 7.93 19.52
N ALA A 266 -0.05 7.75 18.27
CA ALA A 266 -0.57 8.83 17.45
C ALA A 266 -2.07 9.09 17.65
N VAL A 267 -2.83 8.10 18.13
CA VAL A 267 -4.28 8.26 18.38
C VAL A 267 -4.52 9.06 19.65
N PHE A 268 -3.75 8.78 20.70
CA PHE A 268 -3.89 9.47 21.98
C PHE A 268 -2.55 9.75 22.65
N THR A 269 -2.51 10.81 23.45
CA THR A 269 -1.38 11.12 24.33
C THR A 269 -1.85 11.26 25.77
N ILE A 270 -1.09 10.66 26.68
CA ILE A 270 -1.30 10.78 28.12
C ILE A 270 -0.20 11.69 28.66
N ARG A 271 -0.59 12.85 29.19
CA ARG A 271 0.30 13.78 29.87
C ARG A 271 0.02 13.72 31.38
N PRO A 272 0.94 13.19 32.20
CA PRO A 272 0.83 13.30 33.63
C PRO A 272 1.04 14.75 34.07
N GLU A 273 0.15 15.25 34.91
CA GLU A 273 0.28 16.49 35.67
C GLU A 273 0.40 16.16 37.16
N ALA A 274 0.70 17.15 38.01
CA ALA A 274 1.02 16.92 39.43
C ALA A 274 -0.02 16.05 40.17
N ASP A 275 -1.31 16.28 39.91
CA ASP A 275 -2.44 15.54 40.53
C ASP A 275 -3.47 15.01 39.49
N ALA A 276 -3.16 15.06 38.19
CA ALA A 276 -4.10 14.72 37.13
C ALA A 276 -3.43 14.01 35.94
N PHE A 277 -4.23 13.38 35.08
CA PHE A 277 -3.79 12.92 33.76
C PHE A 277 -4.63 13.58 32.69
N ASN A 278 -3.98 14.26 31.76
CA ASN A 278 -4.62 14.79 30.56
C ASN A 278 -4.47 13.80 29.42
N ILE A 279 -5.61 13.28 28.96
CA ILE A 279 -5.69 12.37 27.81
C ILE A 279 -6.28 13.16 26.64
N SER A 280 -5.49 13.39 25.60
CA SER A 280 -5.98 13.99 24.36
C SER A 280 -6.03 12.95 23.25
N LEU A 281 -7.11 12.96 22.48
CA LEU A 281 -7.36 12.07 21.35
C LEU A 281 -7.42 12.88 20.06
N ASP A 282 -6.75 12.41 19.01
CA ASP A 282 -6.90 13.01 17.69
C ASP A 282 -8.27 12.64 17.09
N ARG A 283 -9.02 13.66 16.64
CA ARG A 283 -10.40 13.48 16.17
C ARG A 283 -10.46 12.67 14.87
N LYS A 284 -9.54 12.91 13.93
CA LYS A 284 -9.51 12.21 12.63
C LYS A 284 -9.16 10.74 12.84
N ALA A 285 -8.18 10.47 13.70
CA ALA A 285 -7.79 9.15 14.14
C ALA A 285 -8.94 8.40 14.82
N LEU A 286 -9.67 9.05 15.72
CA LEU A 286 -10.80 8.43 16.40
C LEU A 286 -11.92 8.04 15.43
N ILE A 287 -12.27 8.89 14.47
CA ILE A 287 -13.26 8.58 13.42
C ILE A 287 -12.85 7.33 12.63
N ASN A 288 -11.58 7.23 12.23
CA ASN A 288 -11.08 6.06 11.52
C ASN A 288 -11.15 4.79 12.38
N LEU A 289 -10.85 4.87 13.69
CA LEU A 289 -11.01 3.73 14.60
C LEU A 289 -12.47 3.30 14.77
N MET A 290 -13.40 4.26 14.80
CA MET A 290 -14.84 3.95 14.80
C MET A 290 -15.22 3.19 13.52
N ASN A 291 -14.81 3.68 12.35
CA ASN A 291 -15.08 3.04 11.06
C ASN A 291 -14.48 1.62 10.95
N LEU A 292 -13.40 1.33 11.70
CA LEU A 292 -12.76 0.02 11.75
C LEU A 292 -13.33 -0.91 12.84
N ASN A 293 -14.35 -0.45 13.57
CA ASN A 293 -14.89 -1.08 14.78
C ASN A 293 -13.80 -1.43 15.81
N GLN A 294 -13.02 -0.42 16.23
CA GLN A 294 -11.83 -0.60 17.09
C GLN A 294 -11.87 0.21 18.41
N LEU A 295 -13.04 0.72 18.82
CA LEU A 295 -13.14 1.47 20.07
C LEU A 295 -12.81 0.63 21.31
N ASP A 296 -13.20 -0.64 21.33
CA ASP A 296 -12.90 -1.55 22.44
C ASP A 296 -11.40 -1.84 22.56
N GLU A 297 -10.72 -2.05 21.43
CA GLU A 297 -9.28 -2.25 21.39
C GLU A 297 -8.55 -0.98 21.84
N LEU A 298 -9.00 0.20 21.40
CA LEU A 298 -8.48 1.48 21.87
C LEU A 298 -8.63 1.62 23.39
N ALA A 299 -9.80 1.31 23.96
CA ALA A 299 -10.03 1.38 25.39
C ALA A 299 -9.11 0.41 26.17
N SER A 300 -8.88 -0.79 25.63
CA SER A 300 -7.94 -1.78 26.18
C SER A 300 -6.50 -1.26 26.20
N VAL A 301 -6.04 -0.68 25.09
CA VAL A 301 -4.69 -0.09 24.98
C VAL A 301 -4.54 1.11 25.90
N MET A 302 -5.51 2.03 25.92
CA MET A 302 -5.51 3.19 26.82
C MET A 302 -5.46 2.75 28.29
N LYS A 303 -6.24 1.74 28.69
CA LYS A 303 -6.19 1.16 30.04
C LYS A 303 -4.79 0.64 30.39
N SER A 304 -4.09 0.01 29.44
CA SER A 304 -2.71 -0.46 29.62
C SER A 304 -1.73 0.70 29.80
N GLU A 305 -1.80 1.72 28.94
CA GLU A 305 -0.90 2.89 28.98
C GLU A 305 -1.14 3.76 30.22
N ILE A 306 -2.39 3.94 30.65
CA ILE A 306 -2.72 4.62 31.92
C ILE A 306 -2.08 3.87 33.10
N LYS A 307 -2.20 2.53 33.15
CA LYS A 307 -1.57 1.73 34.21
C LYS A 307 -0.05 1.90 34.22
N LYS A 308 0.60 1.95 33.06
CA LYS A 308 2.05 2.18 32.94
C LYS A 308 2.43 3.57 33.46
N ALA A 309 1.70 4.60 33.04
CA ALA A 309 1.92 5.99 33.45
C ALA A 309 1.75 6.17 34.97
N VAL A 310 0.73 5.55 35.58
CA VAL A 310 0.47 5.60 37.03
C VAL A 310 1.51 4.83 37.84
N LEU A 311 1.90 3.62 37.39
CA LEU A 311 2.76 2.74 38.17
C LEU A 311 4.26 3.03 37.99
N ASN A 312 4.63 3.97 37.12
CA ASN A 312 6.02 4.29 36.74
C ASN A 312 6.85 3.04 36.36
N LYS A 313 6.17 2.01 35.86
CA LYS A 313 6.78 0.73 35.48
C LYS A 313 7.03 0.74 33.99
N ASN A 314 8.26 1.06 33.61
CA ASN A 314 8.80 0.70 32.31
C ASN A 314 8.93 -0.83 32.25
N GLN A 315 7.84 -1.53 31.93
CA GLN A 315 7.93 -2.92 31.55
C GLN A 315 8.74 -2.98 30.25
N ARG A 316 10.01 -3.39 30.37
CA ARG A 316 10.80 -3.83 29.21
C ARG A 316 10.05 -4.99 28.57
N ALA A 317 9.45 -4.75 27.41
CA ALA A 317 8.97 -5.82 26.54
C ALA A 317 10.17 -6.73 26.22
N ARG A 318 10.16 -7.94 26.77
CA ARG A 318 11.15 -8.97 26.45
C ARG A 318 10.65 -9.76 25.23
N ASN A 319 11.61 -10.08 24.36
CA ASN A 319 11.65 -11.15 23.37
C ASN A 319 10.92 -10.97 22.02
N PHE A 320 11.71 -10.52 21.04
CA PHE A 320 11.42 -10.55 19.61
C PHE A 320 11.45 -11.99 19.05
N GLY A 321 10.39 -12.40 18.33
CA GLY A 321 10.45 -13.50 17.35
C GLY A 321 9.23 -14.43 17.33
N ILE A 322 9.01 -15.18 18.42
CA ILE A 322 7.96 -16.22 18.51
C ILE A 322 6.69 -15.64 19.15
N GLU A 323 6.82 -14.87 20.23
CA GLU A 323 5.68 -14.21 20.91
C GLU A 323 4.91 -13.29 19.95
N THR A 324 5.64 -12.52 19.13
CA THR A 324 5.04 -11.64 18.11
C THR A 324 4.26 -12.37 17.02
N LYS A 325 4.51 -13.66 16.75
CA LYS A 325 3.74 -14.44 15.78
C LYS A 325 2.53 -15.11 16.43
N VAL A 326 2.68 -15.56 17.67
CA VAL A 326 1.58 -16.13 18.46
C VAL A 326 0.48 -15.08 18.71
N ASP A 327 0.86 -13.82 18.95
CA ASP A 327 -0.06 -12.69 19.11
C ASP A 327 -0.83 -12.35 17.82
N GLN A 328 -0.35 -12.82 16.66
CA GLN A 328 -0.92 -12.56 15.33
C GLN A 328 -1.84 -13.69 14.86
N ALA A 329 -2.03 -14.72 15.68
CA ALA A 329 -2.82 -15.90 15.32
C ALA A 329 -4.27 -15.56 14.92
N SER A 330 -4.88 -14.53 15.52
CA SER A 330 -6.24 -14.10 15.16
C SER A 330 -6.30 -13.09 14.01
N ALA A 331 -5.16 -12.51 13.59
CA ALA A 331 -5.16 -11.43 12.60
C ALA A 331 -5.71 -11.87 11.25
N LEU A 332 -5.33 -13.08 10.81
CA LEU A 332 -5.77 -13.66 9.54
C LEU A 332 -7.29 -13.92 9.49
N GLU A 333 -7.86 -14.33 10.61
CA GLU A 333 -9.29 -14.58 10.75
C GLU A 333 -10.06 -13.26 10.74
N LYS A 334 -9.66 -12.30 11.58
CA LYS A 334 -10.25 -10.95 11.64
C LYS A 334 -10.22 -10.24 10.29
N ILE A 335 -9.09 -10.27 9.57
CA ILE A 335 -9.01 -9.62 8.25
C ILE A 335 -9.93 -10.29 7.22
N SER A 336 -10.06 -11.62 7.30
CA SER A 336 -10.93 -12.37 6.39
C SER A 336 -12.40 -12.05 6.65
N GLU A 337 -12.82 -12.06 7.91
CA GLU A 337 -14.19 -11.72 8.31
C GLU A 337 -14.55 -10.28 7.93
N TRP A 338 -13.63 -9.35 8.20
CA TRP A 338 -13.76 -7.97 7.77
C TRP A 338 -13.95 -7.87 6.25
N TYR A 339 -13.06 -8.49 5.47
CA TYR A 339 -13.14 -8.47 4.01
C TYR A 339 -14.43 -9.09 3.46
N ILE A 340 -14.92 -10.19 4.03
CA ILE A 340 -16.18 -10.83 3.58
C ILE A 340 -17.35 -9.84 3.67
N LYS A 341 -17.34 -8.95 4.68
CA LYS A 341 -18.37 -7.93 4.89
C LYS A 341 -18.12 -6.64 4.10
N THR A 342 -16.87 -6.27 3.87
CA THR A 342 -16.48 -5.00 3.21
C THR A 342 -16.12 -5.10 1.74
N GLN A 343 -16.00 -6.31 1.18
CA GLN A 343 -15.65 -6.49 -0.23
C GLN A 343 -16.58 -5.68 -1.12
N THR A 344 -15.98 -4.94 -2.05
CA THR A 344 -16.70 -3.94 -2.84
C THR A 344 -17.35 -4.51 -4.10
N GLY A 345 -16.92 -5.71 -4.50
CA GLY A 345 -17.31 -6.30 -5.78
C GLY A 345 -16.55 -5.70 -6.98
N LEU A 346 -15.52 -4.88 -6.74
CA LEU A 346 -14.64 -4.34 -7.78
C LEU A 346 -14.09 -5.47 -8.68
N PHE A 347 -13.75 -6.60 -8.05
CA PHE A 347 -13.58 -7.89 -8.71
C PHE A 347 -14.07 -9.03 -7.81
N ASN A 348 -14.61 -10.09 -8.42
CA ASN A 348 -15.05 -11.30 -7.73
C ASN A 348 -14.02 -12.42 -7.82
N ARG A 349 -13.25 -12.43 -8.92
CA ARG A 349 -12.25 -13.46 -9.23
C ARG A 349 -10.90 -12.82 -9.50
N VAL A 350 -9.84 -13.51 -9.07
CA VAL A 350 -8.45 -13.02 -9.14
C VAL A 350 -8.01 -12.77 -10.59
N ASP A 351 -8.53 -13.52 -11.55
CA ASP A 351 -8.27 -13.36 -12.98
C ASP A 351 -8.83 -12.06 -13.57
N GLN A 352 -9.63 -11.30 -12.82
CA GLN A 352 -10.12 -9.98 -13.21
C GLN A 352 -9.18 -8.83 -12.84
N VAL A 353 -8.25 -9.04 -11.89
CA VAL A 353 -7.24 -8.03 -11.48
C VAL A 353 -6.43 -7.51 -12.67
N PRO A 354 -5.87 -8.36 -13.56
CA PRO A 354 -5.13 -7.90 -14.73
C PRO A 354 -5.89 -6.94 -15.64
N LYS A 355 -7.20 -7.15 -15.77
CA LYS A 355 -8.07 -6.31 -16.60
C LYS A 355 -8.24 -4.91 -16.02
N LEU A 356 -8.30 -4.78 -14.69
CA LEU A 356 -8.35 -3.49 -14.00
C LEU A 356 -7.01 -2.75 -14.11
N ILE A 357 -5.89 -3.46 -13.95
CA ILE A 357 -4.54 -2.91 -14.17
C ILE A 357 -4.40 -2.36 -15.60
N ALA A 358 -4.80 -3.15 -16.60
CA ALA A 358 -4.76 -2.71 -17.99
C ALA A 358 -5.63 -1.46 -18.22
N SER A 359 -6.81 -1.38 -17.61
CA SER A 359 -7.69 -0.20 -17.68
C SER A 359 -7.08 1.05 -17.07
N ILE A 360 -6.34 0.91 -15.95
CA ILE A 360 -5.61 2.00 -15.29
C ILE A 360 -4.53 2.57 -16.24
N LEU A 361 -3.72 1.68 -16.82
CA LEU A 361 -2.64 2.08 -17.74
C LEU A 361 -3.19 2.67 -19.05
N GLU A 362 -4.28 2.10 -19.55
CA GLU A 362 -4.96 2.57 -20.75
C GLU A 362 -5.48 4.00 -20.56
N PHE A 363 -6.11 4.28 -19.41
CA PHE A 363 -6.54 5.62 -19.03
C PHE A 363 -5.37 6.61 -19.00
N ASP A 364 -4.29 6.27 -18.29
CA ASP A 364 -3.13 7.16 -18.14
C ASP A 364 -2.52 7.53 -19.51
N ILE A 365 -2.42 6.55 -20.42
CA ILE A 365 -1.92 6.76 -21.78
C ILE A 365 -2.90 7.57 -22.63
N ARG A 366 -4.19 7.22 -22.60
CA ARG A 366 -5.23 7.86 -23.43
C ARG A 366 -5.38 9.34 -23.11
N TYR A 367 -5.35 9.68 -21.82
CA TYR A 367 -5.62 11.04 -21.34
C TYR A 367 -4.35 11.80 -20.94
N PHE A 368 -3.17 11.17 -21.03
CA PHE A 368 -1.91 11.74 -20.56
C PHE A 368 -2.00 12.27 -19.13
N LYS A 369 -2.47 11.40 -18.24
CA LYS A 369 -2.59 11.63 -16.79
C LYS A 369 -1.76 10.60 -16.04
N GLY A 370 -1.52 10.83 -14.75
CA GLY A 370 -0.70 9.93 -13.93
C GLY A 370 0.73 9.85 -14.44
N MET A 371 1.27 8.65 -14.65
CA MET A 371 2.67 8.45 -15.01
C MET A 371 3.05 9.05 -16.38
N PHE A 372 2.05 9.27 -17.25
CA PHE A 372 2.22 9.82 -18.59
C PHE A 372 1.86 11.32 -18.66
N ASP A 373 1.71 11.97 -17.50
CA ASP A 373 1.46 13.41 -17.43
C ASP A 373 2.74 14.22 -17.69
N PRO A 374 2.76 15.13 -18.69
CA PRO A 374 3.92 15.98 -18.95
C PRO A 374 4.29 16.89 -17.79
N GLU A 375 3.30 17.29 -16.98
CA GLU A 375 3.54 18.13 -15.81
C GLU A 375 4.18 17.35 -14.66
N PHE A 376 4.25 16.01 -14.76
CA PHE A 376 5.05 15.12 -13.90
C PHE A 376 6.35 14.65 -14.59
N GLY A 377 6.77 15.33 -15.66
CA GLY A 377 8.05 15.10 -16.34
C GLY A 377 8.03 14.03 -17.42
N PHE A 378 6.85 13.58 -17.87
CA PHE A 378 6.76 12.66 -19.01
C PHE A 378 6.96 13.39 -20.34
N ASP A 379 8.01 13.04 -21.09
CA ASP A 379 8.25 13.59 -22.42
C ASP A 379 7.43 12.85 -23.50
N ARG A 380 6.35 13.50 -23.96
CA ARG A 380 5.47 12.96 -25.02
C ARG A 380 6.19 12.73 -26.35
N SER A 381 7.28 13.45 -26.61
CA SER A 381 8.04 13.29 -27.86
C SER A 381 8.66 11.90 -28.00
N LEU A 382 8.79 11.17 -26.87
CA LEU A 382 9.33 9.82 -26.81
C LEU A 382 8.32 8.75 -27.24
N LEU A 383 7.02 9.04 -27.38
CA LEU A 383 5.99 8.02 -27.60
C LEU A 383 6.07 7.35 -28.98
N THR A 384 5.85 8.11 -30.06
CA THR A 384 5.81 7.59 -31.44
C THR A 384 6.36 8.61 -32.45
N LYS A 385 6.71 8.16 -33.68
CA LYS A 385 7.28 9.03 -34.74
C LYS A 385 6.33 10.18 -35.12
N ASN A 386 5.02 9.94 -34.97
CA ASN A 386 3.97 10.87 -35.35
C ASN A 386 3.66 11.92 -34.28
N HIS A 387 4.20 11.78 -33.06
CA HIS A 387 3.91 12.64 -31.91
C HIS A 387 5.02 13.62 -31.54
N LYS A 388 6.10 13.72 -32.34
CA LYS A 388 7.22 14.63 -32.05
C LYS A 388 6.81 16.10 -31.87
N ASN A 389 5.66 16.54 -32.41
CA ASN A 389 5.21 17.93 -32.39
C ASN A 389 3.70 18.15 -32.20
N SER A 390 2.89 17.16 -31.80
CA SER A 390 1.43 17.33 -31.69
C SER A 390 0.84 16.86 -30.35
N TYR A 391 -0.01 17.70 -29.78
CA TYR A 391 -0.94 17.38 -28.68
C TYR A 391 -2.10 16.46 -29.13
N SER A 392 -1.98 15.78 -30.27
CA SER A 392 -3.06 14.91 -30.76
C SER A 392 -3.23 13.68 -29.84
N PRO A 393 -4.41 13.07 -29.81
CA PRO A 393 -4.62 11.80 -29.12
C PRO A 393 -3.99 10.64 -29.92
N LEU A 394 -3.51 9.62 -29.22
CA LEU A 394 -3.08 8.35 -29.82
C LEU A 394 -4.28 7.56 -30.37
N GLN A 395 -4.07 6.76 -31.42
CA GLN A 395 -5.12 5.86 -31.89
C GLN A 395 -5.32 4.70 -30.91
N ALA A 396 -6.55 4.20 -30.78
CA ALA A 396 -6.87 3.13 -29.84
C ALA A 396 -5.97 1.89 -29.98
N LYS A 397 -5.64 1.47 -31.20
CA LYS A 397 -4.73 0.33 -31.44
C LYS A 397 -3.31 0.58 -30.93
N GLU A 398 -2.81 1.81 -31.07
CA GLU A 398 -1.49 2.21 -30.57
C GLU A 398 -1.48 2.21 -29.04
N ILE A 399 -2.54 2.74 -28.40
CA ILE A 399 -2.72 2.72 -26.95
C ILE A 399 -2.70 1.26 -26.44
N TYR A 400 -3.46 0.36 -27.05
CA TYR A 400 -3.58 -1.03 -26.61
C TYR A 400 -2.24 -1.79 -26.74
N LEU A 401 -1.52 -1.56 -27.84
CA LEU A 401 -0.18 -2.10 -28.01
C LEU A 401 0.77 -1.54 -26.95
N PHE A 402 0.69 -0.25 -26.67
CA PHE A 402 1.56 0.40 -25.69
C PHE A 402 1.32 -0.10 -24.27
N VAL A 403 0.06 -0.22 -23.85
CA VAL A 403 -0.33 -0.83 -22.57
C VAL A 403 0.20 -2.26 -22.48
N SER A 404 0.00 -3.08 -23.52
CA SER A 404 0.45 -4.47 -23.53
C SER A 404 1.98 -4.58 -23.46
N ALA A 405 2.70 -3.71 -24.17
CA ALA A 405 4.15 -3.63 -24.13
C ALA A 405 4.66 -3.19 -22.75
N TYR A 406 4.00 -2.21 -22.10
CA TYR A 406 4.31 -1.79 -20.73
C TYR A 406 4.11 -2.95 -19.74
N ILE A 407 2.97 -3.64 -19.82
CA ILE A 407 2.70 -4.81 -18.97
C ILE A 407 3.77 -5.88 -19.18
N ARG A 408 4.13 -6.19 -20.44
CA ARG A 408 5.18 -7.17 -20.74
C ARG A 408 6.50 -6.79 -20.07
N ASN A 409 6.95 -5.55 -20.26
CA ASN A 409 8.26 -5.08 -19.83
C ASN A 409 8.40 -4.91 -18.31
N TYR A 410 7.31 -4.63 -17.59
CA TYR A 410 7.40 -4.21 -16.19
C TYR A 410 6.55 -5.03 -15.20
N LEU A 411 5.59 -5.82 -15.68
CA LEU A 411 4.67 -6.59 -14.84
C LEU A 411 4.59 -8.08 -15.22
N TYR A 412 5.18 -8.50 -16.34
CA TYR A 412 5.25 -9.92 -16.71
C TYR A 412 6.68 -10.47 -16.53
N TYR A 413 7.67 -9.78 -17.10
CA TYR A 413 9.08 -10.08 -16.87
C TYR A 413 9.58 -9.41 -15.59
N ASP A 414 10.29 -10.18 -14.76
CA ASP A 414 10.95 -9.69 -13.55
C ASP A 414 12.30 -9.09 -13.92
N ASP A 415 12.22 -7.94 -14.59
CA ASP A 415 13.37 -7.17 -15.01
C ASP A 415 13.52 -5.97 -14.06
N GLN A 416 14.72 -5.81 -13.48
CA GLN A 416 15.00 -4.61 -12.72
C GLN A 416 14.85 -3.44 -13.68
N ARG A 417 13.93 -2.52 -13.36
CA ARG A 417 13.58 -1.36 -14.20
C ARG A 417 14.87 -0.85 -14.85
N PRO A 418 14.99 -0.86 -16.18
CA PRO A 418 16.11 -0.16 -16.78
C PRO A 418 16.06 1.26 -16.23
N GLU A 419 17.19 1.74 -15.71
CA GLU A 419 17.35 3.15 -15.39
C GLU A 419 16.75 3.96 -16.56
N ARG A 420 16.18 5.13 -16.29
CA ARG A 420 15.66 6.06 -17.32
C ARG A 420 16.78 6.58 -18.24
N ASN A 421 17.70 5.72 -18.65
CA ASN A 421 18.67 5.91 -19.71
C ASN A 421 17.85 6.13 -20.98
N SER A 422 17.85 7.40 -21.40
CA SER A 422 17.35 7.93 -22.66
C SER A 422 17.17 6.81 -23.69
N PRO A 423 15.92 6.40 -24.01
CA PRO A 423 15.71 5.39 -25.02
C PRO A 423 16.39 5.87 -26.31
N ASN A 424 17.30 5.07 -26.85
CA ASN A 424 17.89 5.30 -28.18
C ASN A 424 16.81 4.99 -29.24
N GLY A 425 15.76 5.82 -29.31
CA GLY A 425 14.58 5.61 -30.14
C GLY A 425 13.28 5.94 -29.42
N LEU A 426 12.17 5.62 -30.06
CA LEU A 426 10.84 5.82 -29.48
C LEU A 426 10.54 4.75 -28.46
N LEU A 427 9.91 5.15 -27.36
CA LEU A 427 9.56 4.33 -26.22
C LEU A 427 8.74 3.10 -26.63
N ILE A 428 7.73 3.26 -27.50
CA ILE A 428 6.93 2.10 -27.94
C ILE A 428 7.77 1.09 -28.74
N ASP A 429 8.63 1.57 -29.64
CA ASP A 429 9.48 0.72 -30.47
C ASP A 429 10.49 -0.04 -29.60
N HIS A 430 11.05 0.65 -28.59
CA HIS A 430 11.97 0.08 -27.62
C HIS A 430 11.30 -1.04 -26.81
N LEU A 431 10.13 -0.77 -26.23
CA LEU A 431 9.39 -1.76 -25.42
C LEU A 431 8.91 -2.96 -26.23
N VAL A 432 8.50 -2.76 -27.48
CA VAL A 432 8.02 -3.84 -28.37
C VAL A 432 9.17 -4.72 -28.87
N LYS A 433 10.35 -4.15 -29.11
CA LYS A 433 11.52 -4.88 -29.66
C LYS A 433 12.50 -5.40 -28.61
N ARG A 434 12.27 -5.11 -27.32
CA ARG A 434 13.13 -5.59 -26.24
C ARG A 434 13.21 -7.11 -26.24
N ASP A 435 14.43 -7.63 -26.15
CA ASP A 435 14.69 -9.06 -25.98
C ASP A 435 14.59 -9.44 -24.50
N PHE A 436 13.96 -10.58 -24.24
CA PHE A 436 13.76 -11.15 -22.91
C PHE A 436 14.28 -12.59 -22.81
N SER A 437 15.15 -12.99 -23.75
CA SER A 437 15.74 -14.34 -23.80
C SER A 437 16.45 -14.75 -22.51
N GLU A 438 17.05 -13.79 -21.80
CA GLU A 438 17.77 -14.02 -20.53
C GLU A 438 17.02 -13.52 -19.28
N THR A 439 15.79 -13.04 -19.43
CA THR A 439 15.03 -12.43 -18.33
C THR A 439 14.07 -13.42 -17.69
N SER A 440 14.08 -13.51 -16.36
CA SER A 440 13.12 -14.33 -15.62
C SER A 440 11.72 -13.72 -15.62
N PHE A 441 10.70 -14.56 -15.47
CA PHE A 441 9.33 -14.11 -15.25
C PHE A 441 9.09 -13.77 -13.78
N HIS A 442 8.17 -12.84 -13.51
CA HIS A 442 7.63 -12.71 -12.15
C HIS A 442 7.02 -14.03 -11.69
N ARG A 443 7.15 -14.33 -10.39
CA ARG A 443 6.55 -15.53 -9.77
C ARG A 443 5.04 -15.57 -9.99
N ASN A 444 4.39 -14.42 -9.91
CA ASN A 444 2.98 -14.25 -10.24
C ASN A 444 2.79 -13.94 -11.72
N ARG A 445 2.25 -14.89 -12.48
CA ARG A 445 2.04 -14.77 -13.93
C ARG A 445 0.67 -14.25 -14.34
N MET A 446 -0.09 -13.60 -13.45
CA MET A 446 -1.45 -13.12 -13.78
C MET A 446 -1.49 -12.17 -14.99
N MET A 447 -0.39 -11.48 -15.29
CA MET A 447 -0.28 -10.53 -16.40
C MET A 447 0.14 -11.15 -17.73
N GLU A 448 0.47 -12.45 -17.77
CA GLU A 448 0.97 -13.16 -18.96
C GLU A 448 0.09 -12.95 -20.20
N VAL A 449 -1.22 -13.13 -20.04
CA VAL A 449 -2.18 -12.98 -21.14
C VAL A 449 -2.22 -11.54 -21.66
N TRP A 450 -1.93 -10.55 -20.82
CA TRP A 450 -1.93 -9.13 -21.19
C TRP A 450 -0.59 -8.65 -21.74
N GLY A 451 0.50 -9.34 -21.43
CA GLY A 451 1.84 -9.07 -21.96
C GLY A 451 2.18 -9.79 -23.27
N THR A 452 1.33 -10.71 -23.76
CA THR A 452 1.60 -11.52 -24.96
C THR A 452 0.84 -11.01 -26.19
N PHE A 453 1.58 -10.73 -27.28
CA PHE A 453 1.08 -10.12 -28.52
C PHE A 453 1.98 -10.35 -29.75
N GLU A 454 2.84 -11.38 -29.73
CA GLU A 454 3.91 -11.62 -30.70
C GLU A 454 3.40 -12.05 -32.09
N ASP A 455 2.35 -12.89 -32.14
CA ASP A 455 1.76 -13.37 -33.39
C ASP A 455 0.41 -12.68 -33.72
N GLU A 456 -0.06 -12.80 -34.97
CA GLU A 456 -1.28 -12.15 -35.44
C GLU A 456 -2.55 -12.60 -34.68
N LYS A 457 -2.58 -13.85 -34.19
CA LYS A 457 -3.71 -14.40 -33.42
C LYS A 457 -3.71 -13.82 -32.01
N GLN A 458 -2.55 -13.73 -31.37
CA GLN A 458 -2.35 -13.09 -30.07
C GLN A 458 -2.63 -11.60 -30.15
N HIS A 459 -2.20 -10.93 -31.22
CA HIS A 459 -2.50 -9.53 -31.48
C HIS A 459 -4.02 -9.28 -31.58
N ARG A 460 -4.75 -10.11 -32.34
CA ARG A 460 -6.22 -10.02 -32.40
C ARG A 460 -6.89 -10.25 -31.04
N LYS A 461 -6.44 -11.25 -30.28
CA LYS A 461 -6.91 -11.51 -28.91
C LYS A 461 -6.63 -10.33 -27.99
N MET A 462 -5.48 -9.67 -28.13
CA MET A 462 -5.12 -8.46 -27.40
C MET A 462 -6.13 -7.36 -27.66
N LEU A 463 -6.42 -7.05 -28.92
CA LEU A 463 -7.43 -6.04 -29.28
C LEU A 463 -8.81 -6.37 -28.69
N ASP A 464 -9.22 -7.64 -28.70
CA ASP A 464 -10.52 -8.05 -28.15
C ASP A 464 -10.62 -7.93 -26.62
N ARG A 465 -9.50 -8.05 -25.88
CA ARG A 465 -9.48 -7.82 -24.43
C ARG A 465 -9.80 -6.35 -24.10
N PHE A 466 -9.19 -5.41 -24.83
CA PHE A 466 -9.41 -3.98 -24.61
C PHE A 466 -10.84 -3.55 -24.93
N LYS A 467 -11.48 -4.13 -25.94
CA LYS A 467 -12.91 -3.87 -26.24
C LYS A 467 -13.87 -4.25 -25.11
N ARG A 468 -13.44 -5.12 -24.20
CA ARG A 468 -14.25 -5.62 -23.09
C ARG A 468 -13.87 -5.02 -21.75
N MET A 469 -13.08 -3.93 -21.71
CA MET A 469 -12.63 -3.29 -20.46
C MET A 469 -13.77 -2.86 -19.53
N PRO A 470 -13.52 -2.77 -18.22
CA PRO A 470 -14.53 -2.29 -17.28
C PRO A 470 -14.71 -0.78 -17.44
N ALA A 471 -15.91 -0.27 -17.15
CA ALA A 471 -16.26 1.13 -17.41
C ALA A 471 -15.87 2.11 -16.29
N TYR A 472 -15.14 1.66 -15.25
CA TYR A 472 -14.80 2.48 -14.07
C TYR A 472 -14.00 3.76 -14.41
N LEU A 473 -13.32 3.77 -15.56
CA LEU A 473 -12.49 4.86 -16.06
C LEU A 473 -12.94 5.34 -17.45
N ASP A 474 -14.20 5.12 -17.82
CA ASP A 474 -14.79 5.64 -19.06
C ASP A 474 -15.60 6.92 -18.76
N PRO A 475 -15.13 8.11 -19.20
CA PRO A 475 -15.82 9.38 -18.93
C PRO A 475 -17.20 9.48 -19.57
N GLN A 476 -17.49 8.64 -20.58
CA GLN A 476 -18.77 8.65 -21.29
C GLN A 476 -19.81 7.74 -20.65
N HIS A 477 -19.39 6.88 -19.72
CA HIS A 477 -20.28 5.92 -19.08
C HIS A 477 -21.08 6.60 -17.96
N LYS A 478 -22.40 6.68 -18.09
CA LYS A 478 -23.25 7.38 -17.11
C LYS A 478 -23.43 6.61 -15.80
N ASP A 479 -23.29 5.29 -15.84
CA ASP A 479 -23.66 4.40 -14.72
C ASP A 479 -22.45 3.72 -14.05
N TYR A 480 -21.25 4.31 -14.08
CA TYR A 480 -20.14 3.73 -13.32
C TYR A 480 -20.35 3.97 -11.81
N THR A 481 -20.04 2.95 -11.00
CA THR A 481 -20.03 3.12 -9.55
C THR A 481 -18.81 3.96 -9.18
N GLU A 482 -19.04 5.14 -8.60
CA GLU A 482 -17.97 5.94 -8.02
C GLU A 482 -17.28 5.14 -6.92
N ILE A 483 -15.95 5.10 -6.94
CA ILE A 483 -15.19 4.40 -5.90
C ILE A 483 -15.48 5.02 -4.51
N SER A 484 -15.83 6.31 -4.45
CA SER A 484 -16.28 6.99 -3.22
C SER A 484 -17.40 6.23 -2.52
N TYR A 485 -18.44 5.82 -3.25
CA TYR A 485 -19.57 5.06 -2.71
C TYR A 485 -19.12 3.72 -2.10
N LEU A 486 -18.20 3.03 -2.77
CA LEU A 486 -17.67 1.75 -2.28
C LEU A 486 -16.86 1.93 -0.99
N ILE A 487 -16.08 3.02 -0.89
CA ILE A 487 -15.32 3.35 0.32
C ILE A 487 -16.25 3.72 1.47
N ASP A 488 -17.27 4.52 1.20
CA ASP A 488 -18.22 4.93 2.24
C ASP A 488 -18.95 3.72 2.81
N LYS A 489 -19.32 2.75 1.97
CA LYS A 489 -19.84 1.46 2.43
C LYS A 489 -18.86 0.69 3.33
N GLN A 490 -17.55 0.74 3.06
CA GLN A 490 -16.55 0.13 3.94
C GLN A 490 -16.47 0.86 5.29
N LYS A 491 -16.55 2.19 5.29
CA LYS A 491 -16.51 3.03 6.50
C LYS A 491 -17.76 2.84 7.37
N GLU A 492 -18.92 2.76 6.74
CA GLU A 492 -20.21 2.60 7.40
C GLU A 492 -20.34 1.24 8.11
N LEU A 493 -19.57 0.22 7.72
CA LEU A 493 -19.56 -1.06 8.41
C LEU A 493 -19.26 -0.89 9.90
N GLY A 494 -18.35 0.02 10.28
CA GLY A 494 -18.02 0.27 11.68
C GLY A 494 -19.19 0.77 12.55
N ASN A 495 -20.29 1.19 11.94
CA ASN A 495 -21.51 1.59 12.64
C ASN A 495 -22.48 0.41 12.92
N ASP A 496 -22.25 -0.77 12.34
CA ASP A 496 -23.06 -1.97 12.60
C ASP A 496 -22.62 -2.61 13.92
N GLU A 497 -23.59 -2.91 14.79
CA GLU A 497 -23.39 -3.50 16.12
C GLU A 497 -22.64 -4.85 16.05
N ASN A 498 -22.77 -5.58 14.94
CA ASN A 498 -22.14 -6.89 14.72
C ASN A 498 -20.99 -6.84 13.70
N ALA A 499 -20.43 -5.66 13.43
CA ALA A 499 -19.34 -5.51 12.48
C ALA A 499 -18.09 -6.26 12.92
N PRO A 500 -17.45 -7.10 12.07
CA PRO A 500 -16.17 -7.69 12.40
C PRO A 500 -15.09 -6.60 12.58
N PRO A 501 -14.29 -6.64 13.66
CA PRO A 501 -13.22 -5.68 13.91
C PRO A 501 -12.05 -5.85 12.92
N TYR A 502 -11.53 -4.73 12.41
CA TYR A 502 -10.26 -4.76 11.66
C TYR A 502 -9.07 -5.09 12.58
N PRO A 503 -8.13 -5.98 12.21
CA PRO A 503 -7.01 -6.29 13.09
C PRO A 503 -5.99 -5.14 13.21
N LEU A 504 -6.02 -4.40 14.32
CA LEU A 504 -4.98 -3.42 14.69
C LEU A 504 -3.73 -4.09 15.28
N ASN A 505 -2.61 -3.37 15.24
CA ASN A 505 -1.29 -3.86 15.65
C ASN A 505 -0.94 -5.22 15.02
N SER A 506 -1.41 -5.45 13.80
CA SER A 506 -1.21 -6.71 13.11
C SER A 506 -0.12 -6.62 12.06
N PHE A 507 0.26 -7.75 11.47
CA PHE A 507 1.11 -7.73 10.28
C PHE A 507 0.42 -7.07 9.08
N PHE A 508 -0.91 -6.96 9.07
CA PHE A 508 -1.64 -6.30 7.98
C PHE A 508 -1.67 -4.78 8.16
N PRO A 509 -1.51 -4.00 7.08
CA PRO A 509 -1.61 -2.55 7.16
C PRO A 509 -3.05 -2.13 7.39
N LEU A 510 -3.27 -0.88 7.79
CA LEU A 510 -4.62 -0.29 7.73
C LEU A 510 -5.12 -0.23 6.28
N PRO A 511 -6.46 -0.25 6.05
CA PRO A 511 -7.02 0.09 4.76
C PRO A 511 -6.50 1.46 4.29
N LEU A 512 -6.25 1.63 3.00
CA LEU A 512 -5.57 2.84 2.49
C LEU A 512 -6.38 4.13 2.69
N TRP A 513 -7.71 4.02 2.84
CA TRP A 513 -8.57 5.16 3.15
C TRP A 513 -8.51 5.56 4.63
N ALA A 514 -8.04 4.67 5.51
CA ALA A 514 -7.75 5.01 6.89
C ALA A 514 -6.39 5.72 6.89
N SER A 515 -6.41 7.05 7.03
CA SER A 515 -5.18 7.82 7.19
C SER A 515 -4.35 7.20 8.30
N ARG A 516 -3.03 7.12 8.10
CA ARG A 516 -2.14 6.75 9.20
C ARG A 516 -2.46 7.64 10.37
N PHE A 517 -2.64 7.03 11.54
CA PHE A 517 -2.64 7.76 12.79
C PHE A 517 -1.21 8.31 12.92
N SER A 518 -0.94 9.51 12.46
CA SER A 518 0.27 10.23 12.83
C SER A 518 -0.15 11.55 13.48
N LYS A 519 0.41 11.78 14.66
CA LYS A 519 0.64 13.14 15.13
C LYS A 519 1.96 13.56 14.50
N ASN A 520 1.90 14.47 13.54
CA ASN A 520 3.01 15.39 13.39
C ASN A 520 2.76 16.45 14.45
N ASP A 521 3.38 16.30 15.63
CA ASP A 521 3.57 17.40 16.57
C ASP A 521 4.48 18.43 15.87
N VAL A 522 3.89 19.24 14.99
CA VAL A 522 4.41 20.56 14.69
C VAL A 522 3.78 21.45 15.75
N GLY A 523 4.58 21.87 16.73
CA GLY A 523 4.12 22.61 17.90
C GLY A 523 3.11 23.69 17.56
N GLU A 524 1.89 23.53 18.07
CA GLU A 524 1.12 24.68 18.49
C GLU A 524 1.91 25.33 19.63
N GLU A 525 2.80 26.25 19.31
CA GLU A 525 3.03 27.36 20.24
C GLU A 525 1.71 28.11 20.30
N LEU A 526 0.96 27.82 21.36
CA LEU A 526 -0.10 28.69 21.86
C LEU A 526 0.46 30.12 21.85
N PRO A 527 -0.23 31.11 21.24
CA PRO A 527 0.17 32.49 21.44
C PRO A 527 0.06 32.76 22.93
N ASP A 528 1.20 33.05 23.57
CA ASP A 528 1.23 33.59 24.92
C ASP A 528 0.27 34.78 24.94
N LYS A 529 -0.85 34.57 25.62
CA LYS A 529 -1.74 35.65 26.01
C LYS A 529 -0.93 36.48 27.00
N LEU A 530 -0.32 37.54 26.50
CA LEU A 530 0.25 38.61 27.30
C LEU A 530 -0.83 39.11 28.28
N SER A 531 -0.59 38.84 29.56
CA SER A 531 -1.05 39.61 30.70
C SER A 531 -0.26 40.91 30.82
#